data_AF-A0A1V5Z7A4-F1
#
_entry.id   AF-A0A1V5Z7A4-F1
#
_cell.length_a   1.000
_cell.length_b   1.000
_cell.length_c   1.000
_cell.angle_alpha   90.00
_cell.angle_beta   90.00
_cell.angle_gamma   90.00
#
_symmetry.space_group_name_H-M   'P 1'
#
loop_
_entity.id
_entity.type
_entity.pdbx_description
1 polymer ?
#
loop_
_entity_poly.entity_id
_entity_poly.type
_entity_poly.pdbx_seq_one_letter_code
_entity_poly.pdbx_strand_id
1 'polypeptide(L)' 'MMEYNGHTTNYTYTARGELASITAPGSKVWTFAYNALGQRTQYTHPNGTRTGNSGTVRHNALCPP' A
#
# COMPACT_ATOMS: atom_id res chain seq x y z
N MET A 1 5.29 -24.52 22.56
CA MET A 1 4.21 -23.52 22.46
C MET A 1 4.50 -22.70 21.22
N MET A 2 3.64 -22.80 20.20
CA MET A 2 3.84 -22.05 18.95
C MET A 2 3.53 -20.58 19.23
N GLU A 3 4.55 -19.73 19.19
CA GLU A 3 4.38 -18.29 19.29
C GLU A 3 3.81 -17.79 17.96
N TYR A 4 2.49 -17.90 17.81
CA TYR A 4 1.75 -17.23 16.74
C TYR A 4 1.73 -15.76 17.11
N ASN A 5 2.80 -15.04 16.76
CA ASN A 5 2.83 -13.59 16.80
C ASN A 5 1.58 -13.11 16.06
N GLY A 6 0.58 -12.64 16.83
CA GLY A 6 -0.78 -12.30 16.41
C GLY A 6 -0.77 -11.10 15.48
N HIS A 7 -0.17 -11.32 14.32
CA HIS A 7 0.10 -10.33 13.32
C HIS A 7 -1.17 -10.11 12.50
N THR A 8 -2.18 -9.53 13.15
CA THR A 8 -3.49 -9.26 12.58
C THR A 8 -3.34 -8.20 11.52
N THR A 9 -3.32 -8.61 10.25
CA THR A 9 -3.32 -7.69 9.13
C THR A 9 -4.77 -7.42 8.76
N ASN A 10 -5.22 -6.18 8.98
CA ASN A 10 -6.58 -5.77 8.66
C ASN A 10 -6.64 -5.22 7.24
N TYR A 11 -7.53 -5.77 6.42
CA TYR A 11 -7.77 -5.33 5.06
C TYR A 11 -9.11 -4.60 5.01
N THR A 12 -9.12 -3.38 4.52
CA THR A 12 -10.37 -2.66 4.24
C THR A 12 -10.58 -2.59 2.73
N TYR A 13 -11.83 -2.75 2.33
CA TYR A 13 -12.24 -2.72 0.94
C TYR A 13 -13.25 -1.60 0.72
N THR A 14 -13.23 -1.00 -0.47
CA THR A 14 -14.22 -0.01 -0.90
C THR A 14 -15.56 -0.70 -1.20
N ALA A 15 -16.61 0.09 -1.43
CA ALA A 15 -17.92 -0.41 -1.86
C ALA A 15 -17.90 -1.23 -3.17
N ARG A 16 -16.80 -1.16 -3.93
CA ARG A 16 -16.58 -1.94 -5.17
C ARG A 16 -15.81 -3.25 -4.94
N GLY A 17 -15.38 -3.54 -3.71
CA GLY A 17 -14.51 -4.68 -3.39
C GLY A 17 -13.03 -4.44 -3.68
N GLU A 18 -12.64 -3.19 -3.94
CA GLU A 18 -11.24 -2.83 -4.19
C GLU A 18 -10.54 -2.56 -2.86
N LEU A 19 -9.28 -2.94 -2.74
CA LEU A 19 -8.52 -2.84 -1.50
C LEU A 19 -8.20 -1.38 -1.13
N ALA A 20 -8.92 -0.78 -0.19
CA ALA A 20 -8.74 0.62 0.22
C ALA A 20 -7.52 0.83 1.13
N SER A 21 -7.34 -0.05 2.12
CA SER A 21 -6.20 0.04 3.03
C SER A 21 -5.79 -1.32 3.60
N ILE A 22 -4.51 -1.45 3.91
CA ILE A 22 -3.95 -2.57 4.67
C ILE A 22 -3.35 -1.99 5.94
N THR A 23 -3.71 -2.55 7.09
CA THR A 23 -3.08 -2.23 8.36
C THR A 23 -2.41 -3.49 8.89
N ALA A 24 -1.09 -3.56 8.80
CA ALA A 24 -0.32 -4.63 9.44
C ALA A 24 0.06 -4.26 10.87
N PRO A 25 0.27 -5.28 11.72
CA PRO A 25 0.94 -5.12 13.02
C PRO A 25 2.29 -4.41 12.87
N GLY A 26 2.63 -3.54 13.84
CA GLY A 26 3.85 -2.74 13.80
C GLY A 26 3.67 -1.34 13.18
N SER A 27 2.45 -0.79 13.30
CA SER A 27 2.09 0.57 12.83
C SER A 27 2.29 0.80 11.33
N LYS A 28 2.25 -0.29 10.54
CA LYS A 28 2.38 -0.23 9.09
C LYS A 28 1.00 -0.15 8.46
N VAL A 29 0.60 1.05 8.07
CA VAL A 29 -0.61 1.30 7.30
C VAL A 29 -0.25 1.60 5.86
N TRP A 30 -0.81 0.85 4.92
CA TRP A 30 -0.77 1.16 3.51
C TRP A 30 -2.14 1.59 3.02
N THR A 31 -2.19 2.63 2.18
CA THR A 31 -3.44 3.14 1.62
C THR A 31 -3.39 3.19 0.11
N PHE A 32 -4.45 2.74 -0.54
CA PHE A 32 -4.58 2.72 -1.99
C PHE A 32 -5.65 3.72 -2.42
N ALA A 33 -5.34 4.53 -3.43
CA ALA A 33 -6.31 5.40 -4.06
C ALA A 33 -6.65 4.90 -5.46
N TYR A 34 -7.94 4.93 -5.76
CA TYR A 34 -8.51 4.49 -7.02
C TYR A 34 -9.24 5.65 -7.68
N ASN A 35 -9.16 5.73 -9.01
CA ASN A 35 -9.96 6.66 -9.79
C ASN A 35 -11.41 6.18 -9.94
N ALA A 36 -12.28 7.05 -10.45
CA ALA A 36 -13.68 6.73 -10.76
C ALA A 36 -13.87 5.48 -11.64
N LEU A 37 -12.85 5.11 -12.41
CA LEU A 37 -12.79 3.92 -13.27
C LEU A 37 -12.34 2.62 -12.55
N GLY A 38 -12.05 2.65 -11.24
CA GLY A 38 -11.52 1.48 -10.51
C GLY A 38 -10.05 1.17 -10.82
N GLN A 39 -9.34 2.13 -11.40
CA GLN A 39 -7.92 1.99 -11.67
C GLN A 39 -7.15 2.56 -10.49
N ARG A 40 -6.25 1.76 -9.90
CA ARG A 40 -5.32 2.23 -8.88
C ARG A 40 -4.45 3.34 -9.46
N THR A 41 -4.59 4.55 -8.94
CA THR A 41 -3.76 5.69 -9.37
C THR A 41 -2.62 5.96 -8.43
N GLN A 42 -2.77 5.58 -7.16
CA GLN A 42 -1.78 5.87 -6.15
C GLN A 42 -1.78 4.79 -5.08
N TYR A 43 -0.59 4.50 -4.57
CA TYR A 43 -0.41 3.71 -3.37
C TYR A 43 0.53 4.43 -2.42
N THR A 44 0.13 4.52 -1.15
CA THR A 44 0.89 5.14 -0.07
C THR A 44 1.43 4.04 0.84
N HIS A 45 2.74 4.02 0.99
CA HIS A 45 3.42 3.15 1.93
C HIS A 45 3.42 3.75 3.35
N PRO A 46 3.54 2.91 4.39
CA PRO A 46 3.60 3.34 5.80
C PRO A 46 4.82 4.20 6.13
N ASN A 47 5.87 4.14 5.30
CA ASN A 47 7.03 5.01 5.40
C ASN A 47 6.79 6.42 4.82
N GLY A 48 5.56 6.74 4.38
CA GLY A 48 5.19 8.00 3.77
C GLY A 48 5.48 8.09 2.26
N THR A 49 6.10 7.06 1.66
CA THR A 49 6.37 7.05 0.21
C THR A 49 5.07 6.82 -0.57
N ARG A 50 4.63 7.82 -1.33
CA ARG A 50 3.51 7.70 -2.27
C ARG A 50 4.03 7.36 -3.66
N THR A 51 3.71 6.18 -4.15
CA THR A 51 3.98 5.77 -5.52
C THR A 51 2.69 5.92 -6.31
N GLY A 52 2.57 7.01 -7.06
CA GLY A 52 1.55 7.17 -8.09
C GLY A 52 1.92 6.36 -9.33
N ASN A 53 0.92 5.90 -10.09
CA ASN A 53 1.11 5.46 -11.47
C ASN A 53 1.46 6.67 -12.35
N SER A 54 2.58 7.33 -12.04
CA SER A 54 3.22 8.24 -12.97
C SER A 54 3.94 7.34 -13.96
N GLY A 55 3.31 7.15 -15.13
CA GLY A 55 3.88 6.49 -16.31
C GLY A 55 5.08 7.26 -16.86
N THR A 56 6.05 7.56 -16.01
CA THR A 56 7.33 8.13 -16.38
C THR A 56 8.34 7.58 -15.39
N VAL A 57 8.72 6.32 -15.58
CA VAL A 57 10.05 5.86 -15.16
C VAL A 57 11.04 6.63 -16.03
N ARG A 58 11.36 7.88 -15.68
CA ARG A 58 12.67 8.42 -16.01
C ARG A 58 13.55 7.92 -14.88
N HIS A 59 14.29 6.85 -15.15
CA HIS A 59 15.33 6.32 -14.29
C HIS A 59 16.08 7.48 -13.59
N ASN A 60 16.02 7.56 -12.27
CA ASN A 60 17.09 8.10 -11.42
C ASN A 60 16.74 7.98 -9.93
N ALA A 61 17.33 7.00 -9.25
CA ALA A 61 18.09 7.22 -8.00
C ALA A 61 18.42 5.86 -7.32
N LEU A 62 19.61 5.37 -7.62
CA LEU A 62 20.57 4.78 -6.67
C LEU A 62 20.06 3.63 -5.78
N CYS A 63 20.44 2.42 -6.20
CA CYS A 63 20.77 1.34 -5.28
C CYS A 63 22.13 1.70 -4.60
N PRO A 64 22.21 1.93 -3.28
CA PRO A 64 23.48 1.86 -2.56
C PRO A 64 23.81 0.39 -2.23
N PRO A 65 25.11 0.05 -2.07
CA PRO A 65 25.68 -1.29 -2.29
C PRO A 65 25.17 -2.40 -1.38
#